data_AF-E6PKP0-F1
#
_entry.id   AF-E6PKP0-F1
#
_cell.length_a   1.000
_cell.length_b   1.000
_cell.length_c   1.000
_cell.angle_alpha   90.00
_cell.angle_beta   90.00
_cell.angle_gamma   90.00
#
_symmetry.space_group_name_H-M   'P 1'
#
loop_
_entity.id
_entity.type
_entity.pdbx_description
1 polymer ?
#
loop_
_entity_poly.entity_id
_entity_poly.type
_entity_poly.pdbx_seq_one_letter_code
_entity_poly.pdbx_strand_id
1 'polypeptide(L)'
;MSTTLHEDLVAEHEQMLGVLQRARLALLGGDIAQAREALTALHEQQQTHIAHEEGALIPRLPASARWAAKVYLAEHGKLSTMLAEWRNALSTLPVQVSDGKERLALLDATLPFQHLLEHHFEREEKGLFVETQA
;
A
#
# COMPACT_ATOMS: atom_id res chain seq x y z
N MET A 1 -14.85 10.24 -19.78
CA MET A 1 -14.75 10.25 -18.31
C MET A 1 -13.90 9.09 -17.74
N SER A 2 -13.43 8.12 -18.55
CA SER A 2 -12.67 6.95 -18.05
C SER A 2 -11.15 7.14 -17.95
N THR A 3 -10.57 8.13 -18.63
CA THR A 3 -9.11 8.36 -18.65
C THR A 3 -8.62 9.03 -17.36
N THR A 4 -9.42 9.94 -16.80
CA THR A 4 -9.07 10.67 -15.57
C THR A 4 -8.95 9.74 -14.36
N LEU A 5 -9.84 8.75 -14.22
CA LEU A 5 -9.78 7.81 -13.09
C LEU A 5 -8.49 6.99 -13.05
N HIS A 6 -8.01 6.53 -14.21
CA HIS A 6 -6.78 5.73 -14.26
C HIS A 6 -5.54 6.59 -13.99
N GLU A 7 -5.51 7.81 -14.52
CA GLU A 7 -4.45 8.78 -14.22
C GLU A 7 -4.43 9.15 -12.73
N ASP A 8 -5.61 9.32 -12.13
CA ASP A 8 -5.76 9.57 -10.69
C ASP A 8 -5.24 8.38 -9.86
N LEU A 9 -5.58 7.13 -10.22
CA LEU A 9 -5.10 5.93 -9.52
C LEU A 9 -3.58 5.73 -9.61
N VAL A 10 -2.97 6.01 -10.76
CA VAL A 10 -1.50 5.99 -10.88
C VAL A 10 -0.87 7.07 -10.00
N ALA A 11 -1.46 8.26 -9.93
CA ALA A 11 -1.00 9.30 -9.01
C ALA A 11 -1.16 8.89 -7.54
N GLU A 12 -2.20 8.13 -7.19
CA GLU A 12 -2.37 7.55 -5.85
C GLU A 12 -1.23 6.57 -5.51
N HIS A 13 -0.75 5.76 -6.46
CA HIS A 13 0.41 4.87 -6.24
C HIS A 13 1.65 5.66 -5.77
N GLU A 14 2.00 6.72 -6.50
CA GLU A 14 3.14 7.57 -6.16
C GLU A 14 2.97 8.22 -4.77
N GLN A 15 1.76 8.68 -4.46
CA GLN A 15 1.45 9.26 -3.15
C GLN A 15 1.62 8.24 -2.03
N MET A 16 1.09 7.02 -2.19
CA MET A 16 1.19 5.95 -1.20
C MET A 16 2.65 5.52 -0.97
N LEU A 17 3.45 5.41 -2.04
CA LEU A 17 4.89 5.15 -1.92
C LEU A 17 5.61 6.29 -1.17
N GLY A 18 5.22 7.54 -1.43
CA GLY A 18 5.71 8.70 -0.69
C GLY A 18 5.36 8.65 0.80
N VAL A 19 4.15 8.21 1.17
CA VAL A 19 3.73 8.06 2.57
C VAL A 19 4.50 6.94 3.26
N LEU A 20 4.68 5.80 2.59
CA LEU A 20 5.50 4.70 3.07
C LEU A 20 6.94 5.15 3.30
N GLN A 21 7.52 5.94 2.40
CA GLN A 21 8.85 6.49 2.56
C GLN A 21 8.95 7.42 3.77
N ARG A 22 7.94 8.27 4.03
CA ARG A 22 7.88 9.09 5.25
C ARG A 22 7.86 8.23 6.51
N ALA A 23 7.07 7.15 6.55
CA ALA A 23 7.05 6.22 7.68
C ALA A 23 8.44 5.60 7.90
N ARG A 24 9.11 5.15 6.83
CA ARG A 24 10.46 4.54 6.91
C ARG A 24 11.52 5.54 7.37
N LEU A 25 11.47 6.80 6.91
CA LEU A 25 12.38 7.85 7.36
C LEU A 25 12.18 8.18 8.85
N ALA A 26 10.93 8.18 9.32
CA ALA A 26 10.62 8.35 10.73
C ALA A 26 11.19 7.19 11.57
N LEU A 27 11.03 5.94 11.13
CA LEU A 27 11.66 4.78 11.79
C LEU A 27 13.18 4.87 11.84
N LEU A 28 13.82 5.31 10.76
CA LEU A 28 15.27 5.53 10.71
C LEU A 28 15.71 6.55 11.77
N GLY A 29 14.94 7.63 11.93
CA GLY A 29 15.13 8.64 12.98
C GLY A 29 14.73 8.19 14.39
N GLY A 30 14.05 7.04 14.52
CA GLY A 30 13.47 6.55 15.78
C GLY A 30 12.19 7.26 16.19
N ASP A 31 11.62 8.11 15.34
CA ASP A 31 10.38 8.83 15.59
C ASP A 31 9.17 7.91 15.30
N ILE A 32 8.75 7.19 16.33
CA ILE A 32 7.66 6.23 16.22
C ILE A 32 6.31 6.95 16.13
N ALA A 33 6.18 8.13 16.73
CA ALA A 33 4.96 8.93 16.61
C ALA A 33 4.70 9.31 15.15
N GLN A 34 5.71 9.87 14.47
CA GLN A 34 5.59 10.24 13.06
C GLN A 34 5.38 9.02 12.15
N ALA A 35 6.01 7.88 12.47
CA ALA A 35 5.79 6.64 11.74
C ALA A 35 4.33 6.16 11.85
N ARG A 36 3.73 6.20 13.06
CA ARG A 36 2.32 5.82 13.28
C ARG A 36 1.35 6.71 12.52
N GLU A 37 1.60 8.02 12.51
CA GLU A 37 0.80 8.98 11.73
C GLU A 37 0.85 8.66 10.24
N ALA A 38 2.06 8.46 9.70
CA ALA A 38 2.24 8.10 8.30
C ALA A 38 1.55 6.77 7.95
N LEU A 39 1.59 5.75 8.82
CA LEU A 39 0.89 4.49 8.57
C LEU A 39 -0.62 4.56 8.72
N THR A 40 -1.12 5.50 9.52
CA THR A 40 -2.56 5.77 9.58
C THR A 40 -3.01 6.40 8.27
N ALA A 41 -2.28 7.40 7.77
CA ALA A 41 -2.55 8.00 6.47
C ALA A 41 -2.45 6.98 5.32
N LEU A 42 -1.40 6.14 5.32
CA LEU A 42 -1.25 5.09 4.31
C LEU A 42 -2.41 4.10 4.34
N HIS A 43 -2.88 3.72 5.54
CA HIS A 43 -4.01 2.82 5.67
C HIS A 43 -5.30 3.42 5.10
N GLU A 44 -5.59 4.69 5.40
CA GLU A 44 -6.75 5.38 4.86
C GLU A 44 -6.69 5.46 3.34
N GLN A 45 -5.54 5.87 2.78
CA GLN A 45 -5.34 5.91 1.33
C GLN A 45 -5.50 4.54 0.68
N GLN A 46 -4.88 3.51 1.26
CA GLN A 46 -4.99 2.14 0.73
C GLN A 46 -6.43 1.62 0.74
N GLN A 47 -7.20 1.90 1.80
CA GLN A 47 -8.60 1.48 1.86
C GLN A 47 -9.46 2.20 0.81
N THR A 48 -9.24 3.50 0.60
CA THR A 48 -9.92 4.25 -0.45
C THR A 48 -9.56 3.74 -1.85
N HIS A 49 -8.27 3.53 -2.10
CA HIS A 49 -7.76 2.99 -3.36
C HIS A 49 -8.39 1.63 -3.70
N ILE A 50 -8.27 0.68 -2.78
CA ILE A 50 -8.85 -0.67 -2.92
C ILE A 50 -10.36 -0.59 -3.16
N ALA A 51 -11.08 0.26 -2.42
CA ALA A 51 -12.53 0.40 -2.58
C ALA A 51 -12.92 0.91 -3.98
N HIS A 52 -12.14 1.82 -4.56
CA HIS A 52 -12.34 2.27 -5.94
C HIS A 52 -12.10 1.15 -6.94
N GLU A 53 -11.03 0.39 -6.80
CA GLU A 53 -10.71 -0.70 -7.72
C GLU A 53 -11.74 -1.84 -7.63
N GLU A 54 -12.05 -2.29 -6.42
CA GLU A 54 -13.05 -3.35 -6.19
C GLU A 54 -14.46 -2.93 -6.61
N GLY A 55 -14.79 -1.64 -6.45
CA GLY A 55 -16.11 -1.10 -6.79
C GLY A 55 -16.28 -0.75 -8.27
N ALA A 56 -15.22 -0.30 -8.95
CA ALA A 56 -15.32 0.29 -10.29
C ALA A 56 -14.54 -0.47 -11.37
N LEU A 57 -13.35 -1.02 -11.05
CA LEU A 57 -12.47 -1.63 -12.06
C LEU A 57 -12.61 -3.15 -12.11
N ILE A 58 -12.44 -3.84 -10.98
CA ILE A 58 -12.50 -5.31 -10.91
C ILE A 58 -13.80 -5.89 -11.50
N PRO A 59 -15.00 -5.29 -11.29
CA PRO A 59 -16.23 -5.79 -11.88
C PRO A 59 -16.27 -5.71 -13.42
N ARG A 60 -15.45 -4.85 -14.03
CA ARG A 60 -15.35 -4.66 -15.48
C ARG A 60 -14.32 -5.59 -16.12
N LEU A 61 -13.53 -6.29 -15.32
CA LEU A 61 -12.42 -7.10 -15.80
C LEU A 61 -12.94 -8.30 -16.63
N PRO A 62 -12.49 -8.50 -17.88
CA PRO A 62 -12.97 -9.59 -18.71
C PRO A 62 -12.46 -10.94 -18.21
N ALA A 63 -13.20 -12.02 -18.48
CA ALA A 63 -12.77 -13.38 -18.11
C ALA A 63 -11.45 -13.81 -18.80
N SER A 64 -11.08 -13.17 -19.91
CA SER A 64 -9.83 -13.37 -20.64
C SER A 64 -8.68 -12.48 -20.16
N ALA A 65 -8.88 -11.70 -19.09
CA ALA A 65 -7.84 -10.85 -18.50
C ALA A 65 -6.60 -11.66 -18.13
N ARG A 66 -5.44 -11.03 -18.25
CA ARG A 66 -4.14 -11.62 -17.94
C ARG A 66 -4.07 -12.15 -16.51
N TRP A 67 -4.71 -11.45 -15.58
CA TRP A 67 -4.91 -11.92 -14.21
C TRP A 67 -6.39 -11.92 -13.87
N ALA A 68 -6.86 -12.98 -13.22
CA ALA A 68 -8.24 -13.06 -12.77
C ALA A 68 -8.49 -12.12 -11.58
N ALA A 69 -9.72 -11.61 -11.44
CA ALA A 69 -10.17 -10.75 -10.33
C ALA A 69 -9.71 -11.24 -8.93
N LYS A 70 -9.78 -12.56 -8.70
CA LYS A 70 -9.35 -13.20 -7.43
C LYS A 70 -7.88 -12.93 -7.04
N VAL A 71 -7.01 -12.61 -8.00
CA VAL A 71 -5.61 -12.29 -7.75
C VAL A 71 -5.50 -10.94 -7.07
N TYR A 72 -6.13 -9.90 -7.64
CA TYR A 72 -6.16 -8.55 -7.05
C TYR A 72 -6.79 -8.57 -5.66
N LEU A 73 -7.96 -9.20 -5.50
CA LEU A 73 -8.63 -9.32 -4.19
C LEU A 73 -7.78 -10.03 -3.14
N ALA A 74 -6.99 -11.04 -3.54
CA ALA A 74 -6.08 -11.73 -2.62
C ALA A 74 -4.88 -10.84 -2.24
N GLU A 75 -4.34 -10.07 -3.19
CA GLU A 75 -3.28 -9.09 -2.92
C GLU A 75 -3.79 -7.96 -2.00
N HIS A 76 -5.00 -7.42 -2.23
CA HIS A 76 -5.66 -6.44 -1.34
C HIS A 76 -5.78 -6.93 0.10
N GLY A 77 -6.27 -8.16 0.26
CA GLY A 77 -6.41 -8.80 1.57
C GLY A 77 -5.05 -8.93 2.26
N LYS A 78 -4.03 -9.41 1.53
CA LYS A 78 -2.68 -9.58 2.06
C LYS A 78 -2.05 -8.25 2.46
N LEU A 79 -2.14 -7.22 1.60
CA LEU A 79 -1.62 -5.88 1.90
C LEU A 79 -2.32 -5.27 3.13
N SER A 80 -3.64 -5.44 3.24
CA SER A 80 -4.41 -4.94 4.38
C SER A 80 -3.99 -5.63 5.68
N THR A 81 -3.81 -6.95 5.67
CA THR A 81 -3.31 -7.71 6.82
C THR A 81 -1.91 -7.25 7.22
N MET A 82 -0.97 -7.18 6.28
CA MET A 82 0.42 -6.80 6.57
C MET A 82 0.51 -5.38 7.14
N LEU A 83 -0.25 -4.43 6.59
CA LEU A 83 -0.27 -3.06 7.11
C LEU A 83 -0.89 -2.99 8.52
N ALA A 84 -1.96 -3.75 8.78
CA ALA A 84 -2.57 -3.83 10.10
C ALA A 84 -1.61 -4.43 11.14
N GLU A 85 -0.92 -5.51 10.81
CA GLU A 85 0.09 -6.13 11.67
C GLU A 85 1.21 -5.14 12.02
N TRP A 86 1.69 -4.38 11.04
CA TRP A 86 2.73 -3.40 11.27
C TRP A 86 2.26 -2.21 12.12
N ARG A 87 1.05 -1.69 11.88
CA ARG A 87 0.44 -0.65 12.73
C ARG A 87 0.28 -1.14 14.18
N ASN A 88 -0.17 -2.38 14.37
CA ASN A 88 -0.29 -2.98 15.70
C ASN A 88 1.07 -3.14 16.39
N ALA A 89 2.08 -3.62 15.67
CA ALA A 89 3.44 -3.75 16.20
C ALA A 89 4.02 -2.38 16.63
N LEU A 90 3.78 -1.34 15.85
CA LEU A 90 4.22 0.01 16.18
C LEU A 90 3.43 0.64 17.32
N SER A 91 2.15 0.29 17.52
CA SER A 91 1.27 0.90 18.53
C SER A 91 1.71 0.71 19.98
N THR A 92 2.47 -0.35 20.26
CA THR A 92 2.91 -0.75 21.61
C THR A 92 4.24 -0.12 22.01
N LEU A 93 4.99 0.42 21.05
CA LEU A 93 6.32 1.01 21.26
C LEU A 93 6.26 2.37 21.98
N PRO A 94 7.37 2.86 22.55
CA PRO A 94 7.47 4.26 22.95
C PRO A 94 7.38 5.19 21.72
N VAL A 95 7.04 6.46 21.94
CA VAL A 95 6.98 7.49 20.86
C VAL A 95 8.33 7.76 20.20
N GLN A 96 9.42 7.42 20.90
CA GLN A 96 10.79 7.52 20.42
C GLN A 96 11.54 6.23 20.77
N VAL A 97 12.28 5.69 19.80
CA VAL A 97 13.22 4.58 20.00
C VAL A 97 14.64 5.09 19.75
N SER A 98 15.53 4.96 20.75
CA SER A 98 16.92 5.42 20.66
C SER A 98 17.88 4.32 20.20
N ASP A 99 17.58 3.05 20.49
CA ASP A 99 18.43 1.92 20.10
C ASP A 99 18.50 1.81 18.57
N GLY A 100 19.71 1.85 18.03
CA GLY A 100 19.96 1.69 16.60
C GLY A 100 19.59 0.29 16.09
N LYS A 101 19.75 -0.76 16.92
CA LYS A 101 19.41 -2.13 16.51
C LYS A 101 17.91 -2.32 16.38
N GLU A 102 17.15 -1.78 17.33
CA GLU A 102 15.68 -1.81 17.29
C GLU A 102 15.14 -1.02 16.09
N ARG A 103 15.69 0.19 15.83
CA ARG A 103 15.33 0.97 14.64
C ARG A 103 15.59 0.23 13.32
N LEU A 104 16.74 -0.42 13.21
CA LEU A 104 17.08 -1.22 12.03
C LEU A 104 16.11 -2.40 11.85
N ALA A 105 15.81 -3.13 12.92
CA ALA A 105 14.87 -4.25 12.87
C ALA A 105 13.45 -3.81 12.44
N LEU A 106 12.99 -2.65 12.94
CA LEU A 106 11.72 -2.05 12.52
C LEU A 106 11.73 -1.64 11.05
N LEU A 107 12.86 -1.11 10.54
CA LEU A 107 13.02 -0.73 9.14
C LEU A 107 13.04 -1.97 8.23
N ASP A 108 13.76 -3.02 8.60
CA ASP A 108 13.83 -4.27 7.83
C ASP A 108 12.47 -4.96 7.74
N ALA A 109 11.67 -4.89 8.82
CA ALA A 109 10.31 -5.41 8.85
C ALA A 109 9.37 -4.74 7.82
N THR A 110 9.72 -3.56 7.29
CA THR A 110 8.93 -2.85 6.26
C THR A 110 9.09 -3.44 4.85
N LEU A 111 10.21 -4.11 4.58
CA LEU A 111 10.60 -4.52 3.22
C LEU A 111 9.59 -5.47 2.56
N PRO A 112 9.05 -6.50 3.24
CA PRO A 112 8.08 -7.40 2.60
C PRO A 112 6.81 -6.68 2.17
N PHE A 113 6.33 -5.72 2.97
CA PHE A 113 5.15 -4.93 2.62
C PHE A 113 5.44 -4.02 1.43
N GLN A 114 6.57 -3.31 1.45
CA GLN A 114 6.98 -2.43 0.35
C GLN A 114 7.06 -3.20 -0.97
N HIS A 115 7.76 -4.33 -1.01
CA HIS A 115 7.90 -5.10 -2.25
C HIS A 115 6.55 -5.62 -2.75
N LEU A 116 5.66 -6.06 -1.84
CA LEU A 116 4.33 -6.50 -2.25
C LEU A 116 3.52 -5.34 -2.83
N LEU A 117 3.58 -4.16 -2.22
CA LEU A 117 2.86 -2.98 -2.67
C LEU A 117 3.35 -2.53 -4.05
N GLU A 118 4.66 -2.47 -4.26
CA GLU A 118 5.26 -2.11 -5.57
C GLU A 118 4.88 -3.10 -6.67
N HIS A 119 4.91 -4.41 -6.38
CA HIS A 119 4.51 -5.44 -7.36
C HIS A 119 3.01 -5.44 -7.64
N HIS A 120 2.20 -5.05 -6.67
CA HIS A 120 0.76 -4.92 -6.82
C HIS A 120 0.43 -3.76 -7.76
N PHE A 121 0.99 -2.57 -7.50
CA PHE A 121 0.89 -1.40 -8.39
C PHE A 121 1.35 -1.71 -9.81
N GLU A 122 2.49 -2.40 -9.96
CA GLU A 122 2.99 -2.84 -11.26
C GLU A 122 1.99 -3.76 -12.00
N ARG A 123 1.27 -4.61 -11.26
CA ARG A 123 0.26 -5.52 -11.83
C ARG A 123 -0.98 -4.76 -12.28
N GLU A 124 -1.44 -3.80 -11.49
CA GLU A 124 -2.60 -2.97 -11.83
C GLU A 124 -2.34 -2.17 -13.09
N GLU A 125 -1.21 -1.48 -13.14
CA GLU A 125 -0.81 -0.66 -14.28
C GLU A 125 -0.63 -1.48 -15.57
N LYS A 126 -0.09 -2.69 -15.47
CA LYS A 126 0.15 -3.57 -16.64
C LYS A 126 -1.03 -4.49 -16.97
N GLY A 127 -2.07 -4.50 -16.14
CA GLY A 127 -3.16 -5.46 -16.18
C GLY A 127 -4.48 -4.75 -15.97
N LEU A 128 -4.90 -4.60 -14.71
CA LEU A 128 -6.21 -4.06 -14.32
C LEU A 128 -6.57 -2.79 -15.10
N PHE A 129 -5.68 -1.79 -15.12
CA PHE A 129 -5.95 -0.50 -15.74
C PHE A 129 -6.05 -0.60 -17.26
N VAL A 130 -5.17 -1.38 -17.90
CA VAL A 130 -5.20 -1.58 -19.36
C VAL A 130 -6.45 -2.35 -19.78
N GLU A 131 -6.81 -3.39 -19.03
CA GLU A 131 -7.87 -4.33 -19.39
C GLU A 131 -9.27 -3.84 -19.03
N THR A 132 -9.38 -2.79 -18.20
CA THR A 132 -10.64 -2.14 -17.82
C THR A 132 -10.84 -0.77 -18.48
N GLN A 133 -9.90 -0.31 -19.31
CA GLN A 133 -10.08 0.87 -20.16
C GLN A 133 -11.02 0.63 -21.37
N ALA A 134 -11.34 -0.62 -21.68
CA ALA A 134 -12.23 -1.03 -22.77
C ALA A 134 -13.72 -0.72 -22.49
#